data_AF-A0A4Y8CSF5-F1
#
_entry.id   AF-A0A4Y8CSF5-F1
#
_cell.length_a   1.000
_cell.length_b   1.000
_cell.length_c   1.000
_cell.angle_alpha   90.00
_cell.angle_beta   90.00
_cell.angle_gamma   90.00
#
_symmetry.space_group_name_H-M   'P 1'
#
loop_
_entity.id
_entity.type
_entity.pdbx_description
1 polymer ?
#
loop_
_entity_poly.entity_id
_entity_poly.type
_entity_poly.pdbx_seq_one_letter_code
_entity_poly.pdbx_strand_id
1 'polypeptide(L)'
;MSVPTKYLLVSLPTSISQSSDKEEALTALRSTISTDNGTTIPFKIPEFKIGTLDALVGQADDLAKLESACQGVVAKVGESLRNLLEGDESKIAQQKTVNDKPADQYLRTFSWNKVKYRADKPLAELIDSLQKELVSIDNDVKGKMNQYNQVKTNLTTLQRKQTGNLSTKSLTPVVDPKLLVQDSEYLETHLVVVPTNVKKDFLKTYETISPMVVPRSSVEVTHDDEFTLFAVTTFKKHSADFQHKCRENKWTPRDYKYVEGGKEVERKEAEKVEKDERKVWGEALRLGRTGWSEAVMIWIHVLTLRVFVETVLRYGLPLDFVCGLVKSNPKGAKKAKAALDSTYGYLGGNAFGRDKKGKALKDDSALSSEIAAAGVGGGEGNEYTAYVYYEFEII
;
A
#
# COMPACT_ATOMS: atom_id res chain seq x y z
N MET A 1 12.53 0.89 -17.57
CA MET A 1 11.67 1.71 -16.70
C MET A 1 11.13 2.86 -17.52
N SER A 2 9.80 3.04 -17.55
CA SER A 2 9.18 4.21 -18.18
C SER A 2 9.62 5.47 -17.46
N VAL A 3 9.91 6.55 -18.20
CA VAL A 3 10.21 7.85 -17.59
C VAL A 3 9.00 8.30 -16.77
N PRO A 4 9.16 8.67 -15.49
CA PRO A 4 8.06 9.13 -14.65
C PRO A 4 7.38 10.34 -15.30
N THR A 5 6.05 10.36 -15.30
CA THR A 5 5.27 11.45 -15.88
C THR A 5 4.93 12.46 -14.79
N LYS A 6 5.25 13.73 -15.03
CA LYS A 6 4.88 14.85 -14.16
C LYS A 6 3.67 15.57 -14.75
N TYR A 7 2.79 16.00 -13.87
CA TYR A 7 1.62 16.80 -14.21
C TYR A 7 1.68 18.15 -13.50
N LEU A 8 1.41 19.22 -14.25
CA LEU A 8 1.32 20.57 -13.71
C LEU A 8 -0.12 21.05 -13.90
N LEU A 9 -0.79 21.40 -12.82
CA LEU A 9 -2.05 22.15 -12.86
C LEU A 9 -1.72 23.63 -12.71
N VAL A 10 -2.11 24.40 -13.71
CA VAL A 10 -1.83 25.84 -13.77
C VAL A 10 -3.15 26.57 -13.94
N SER A 11 -3.45 27.53 -13.07
CA SER A 11 -4.56 28.45 -13.26
C SER A 11 -4.09 29.89 -13.35
N LEU A 12 -4.59 30.60 -14.35
CA LEU A 12 -4.23 31.98 -14.67
C LEU A 12 -5.50 32.80 -14.88
N PRO A 13 -5.50 34.10 -14.52
CA PRO A 13 -6.62 34.99 -14.83
C PRO A 13 -6.75 35.15 -16.34
N THR A 14 -7.95 35.40 -16.86
CA THR A 14 -8.13 35.61 -18.31
C THR A 14 -7.43 36.87 -18.81
N SER A 15 -7.13 37.83 -17.93
CA SER A 15 -6.39 39.07 -18.25
C SER A 15 -4.99 38.86 -18.81
N ILE A 16 -4.49 37.61 -18.85
CA ILE A 16 -3.26 37.28 -19.59
C ILE A 16 -3.44 37.40 -21.11
N SER A 17 -4.67 37.41 -21.61
CA SER A 17 -5.02 37.70 -23.00
C SER A 17 -5.52 39.14 -23.15
N GLN A 18 -5.33 39.73 -24.33
CA GLN A 18 -5.72 41.14 -24.56
C GLN A 18 -7.24 41.32 -24.50
N SER A 19 -7.98 40.32 -24.96
CA SER A 19 -9.45 40.31 -24.97
C SER A 19 -10.07 39.86 -23.65
N SER A 20 -9.28 39.32 -22.72
CA SER A 20 -9.77 38.58 -21.55
C SER A 20 -10.70 37.40 -21.88
N ASP A 21 -10.65 36.90 -23.12
CA ASP A 21 -11.34 35.68 -23.54
C ASP A 21 -10.65 34.42 -23.00
N LYS A 22 -11.46 33.42 -22.62
CA LYS A 22 -10.98 32.16 -22.02
C LYS A 22 -10.22 31.29 -23.02
N GLU A 23 -10.62 31.22 -24.28
CA GLU A 23 -9.92 30.42 -25.28
C GLU A 23 -8.59 31.09 -25.69
N GLU A 24 -8.58 32.42 -25.78
CA GLU A 24 -7.34 33.18 -26.03
C GLU A 24 -6.35 33.03 -24.86
N ALA A 25 -6.82 33.14 -23.61
CA ALA A 25 -5.99 32.94 -22.42
C ALA A 25 -5.44 31.50 -22.33
N LEU A 26 -6.26 30.49 -22.66
CA LEU A 26 -5.79 29.11 -22.71
C LEU A 26 -4.77 28.89 -23.84
N THR A 27 -4.95 29.56 -24.98
CA THR A 27 -3.99 29.55 -26.10
C THR A 27 -2.68 30.23 -25.70
N ALA A 28 -2.73 31.33 -24.95
CA ALA A 28 -1.56 31.99 -24.37
C ALA A 28 -0.80 31.03 -23.46
N LEU A 29 -1.48 30.37 -22.51
CA LEU A 29 -0.88 29.35 -21.64
C LEU A 29 -0.23 28.20 -22.43
N ARG A 30 -0.90 27.71 -23.47
CA ARG A 30 -0.33 26.68 -24.37
C ARG A 30 0.93 27.18 -25.08
N SER A 31 0.92 28.41 -25.58
CA SER A 31 2.05 28.99 -26.31
C SER A 31 3.29 29.21 -25.44
N THR A 32 3.11 29.46 -24.14
CA THR A 32 4.21 29.60 -23.17
C THR A 32 5.01 28.31 -23.00
N ILE A 33 4.37 27.16 -23.17
CA ILE A 33 4.97 25.84 -22.95
C ILE A 33 5.26 25.22 -24.31
N SER A 34 6.55 25.14 -24.69
CA SER A 34 6.91 24.49 -25.95
C SER A 34 6.48 23.02 -25.95
N THR A 35 6.13 22.52 -27.14
CA THR A 35 5.67 21.12 -27.34
C THR A 35 6.70 20.08 -26.87
N ASP A 36 7.99 20.43 -26.90
CA ASP A 36 9.08 19.57 -26.41
C ASP A 36 9.14 19.50 -24.88
N ASN A 37 8.58 20.50 -24.19
CA ASN A 37 8.59 20.62 -22.74
C ASN A 37 7.29 20.17 -22.09
N GLY A 38 6.22 19.95 -22.84
CA GLY A 38 4.97 19.40 -22.32
C GLY A 38 3.79 19.55 -23.27
N THR A 39 2.70 18.85 -22.96
CA THR A 39 1.41 19.00 -23.66
C THR A 39 0.38 19.59 -22.72
N THR A 40 -0.19 20.74 -23.09
CA THR A 40 -1.18 21.46 -22.28
C THR A 40 -2.60 21.17 -22.76
N ILE A 41 -3.45 20.72 -21.84
CA ILE A 41 -4.83 20.29 -22.08
C ILE A 41 -5.76 21.14 -21.21
N PRO A 42 -6.95 21.56 -21.70
CA PRO A 42 -7.89 22.31 -20.87
C PRO A 42 -8.31 21.46 -19.67
N PHE A 43 -8.26 22.03 -18.47
CA PHE A 43 -8.74 21.40 -17.26
C PHE A 43 -9.97 22.15 -16.76
N LYS A 44 -11.15 21.55 -16.92
CA LYS A 44 -12.42 22.21 -16.63
C LYS A 44 -12.71 22.18 -15.14
N ILE A 45 -12.70 23.35 -14.52
CA ILE A 45 -13.09 23.55 -13.12
C ILE A 45 -14.56 24.01 -13.09
N PRO A 46 -15.45 23.33 -12.35
CA PRO A 46 -16.81 23.80 -12.14
C PRO A 46 -16.86 25.12 -11.39
N GLU A 47 -17.96 25.84 -11.55
CA GLU A 47 -18.29 26.95 -10.67
C GLU A 47 -18.82 26.41 -9.34
N PHE A 48 -18.13 26.71 -8.25
CA PHE A 48 -18.55 26.33 -6.90
C PHE A 48 -19.11 27.53 -6.14
N LYS A 49 -19.96 27.25 -5.14
CA LYS A 49 -20.48 28.29 -4.27
C LYS A 49 -19.36 28.90 -3.42
N ILE A 50 -19.20 30.22 -3.53
CA ILE A 50 -18.19 30.98 -2.79
C ILE A 50 -18.78 31.42 -1.44
N GLY A 51 -18.03 31.17 -0.37
CA GLY A 51 -18.35 31.60 0.99
C GLY A 51 -17.74 32.96 1.32
N THR A 52 -17.38 33.16 2.59
CA THR A 52 -16.59 34.31 3.02
C THR A 52 -15.10 34.08 2.72
N LEU A 53 -14.33 35.17 2.62
CA LEU A 53 -12.87 35.08 2.45
C LEU A 53 -12.21 34.29 3.58
N ASP A 54 -12.65 34.53 4.81
CA ASP A 54 -12.19 33.82 6.02
C ASP A 54 -12.42 32.30 5.91
N ALA A 55 -13.59 31.88 5.43
CA ALA A 55 -13.88 30.46 5.20
C ALA A 55 -13.00 29.85 4.09
N LEU A 56 -12.67 30.61 3.05
CA LEU A 56 -11.79 30.13 1.97
C LEU A 56 -10.35 29.92 2.45
N VAL A 57 -9.85 30.76 3.36
CA VAL A 57 -8.51 30.57 3.97
C VAL A 57 -8.47 29.26 4.74
N GLY A 58 -9.44 29.01 5.63
CA GLY A 58 -9.53 27.73 6.35
C GLY A 58 -9.70 26.52 5.43
N GLN A 59 -10.51 26.66 4.37
CA GLN A 59 -10.70 25.59 3.38
C GLN A 59 -9.43 25.29 2.57
N ALA A 60 -8.57 26.28 2.32
CA ALA A 60 -7.28 26.06 1.67
C ALA A 60 -6.36 25.17 2.52
N ASP A 61 -6.31 25.40 3.82
CA ASP A 61 -5.54 24.58 4.77
C ASP A 61 -6.09 23.16 4.88
N ASP A 62 -7.41 23.01 4.98
CA ASP A 62 -8.07 21.71 5.07
C ASP A 62 -7.87 20.89 3.79
N LEU A 63 -7.99 21.52 2.62
CA LEU A 63 -7.70 20.90 1.34
C LEU A 63 -6.23 20.50 1.22
N ALA A 64 -5.31 21.27 1.80
CA ALA A 64 -3.89 20.92 1.79
C ALA A 64 -3.58 19.67 2.61
N LYS A 65 -4.16 19.55 3.81
CA LYS A 65 -4.07 18.35 4.63
C LYS A 65 -4.72 17.16 3.93
N LEU A 66 -5.89 17.37 3.32
CA LEU A 66 -6.61 16.32 2.60
C LEU A 66 -5.85 15.83 1.36
N GLU A 67 -5.16 16.71 0.64
CA GLU A 67 -4.31 16.31 -0.48
C GLU A 67 -3.15 15.41 -0.02
N SER A 68 -2.45 15.80 1.06
CA SER A 68 -1.39 14.97 1.64
C SER A 68 -1.92 13.60 2.08
N ALA A 69 -3.12 13.56 2.68
CA ALA A 69 -3.80 12.31 3.01
C ALA A 69 -4.10 11.47 1.75
N CYS A 70 -4.56 12.08 0.66
CA CYS A 70 -4.81 11.38 -0.61
C CYS A 70 -3.53 10.72 -1.15
N GLN A 71 -2.43 11.47 -1.18
CA GLN A 71 -1.11 10.96 -1.60
C GLN A 71 -0.69 9.76 -0.74
N GLY A 72 -0.84 9.87 0.58
CA GLY A 72 -0.52 8.81 1.53
C GLY A 72 -1.34 7.54 1.29
N VAL A 73 -2.65 7.67 1.05
CA VAL A 73 -3.53 6.52 0.77
C VAL A 73 -3.18 5.89 -0.59
N VAL A 74 -3.03 6.68 -1.65
CA VAL A 74 -2.65 6.17 -2.98
C VAL A 74 -1.32 5.40 -2.92
N ALA A 75 -0.32 5.94 -2.23
CA ALA A 75 0.97 5.28 -2.05
C ALA A 75 0.84 3.97 -1.25
N LYS A 76 0.12 4.00 -0.12
CA LYS A 76 -0.07 2.83 0.75
C LYS A 76 -0.87 1.71 0.07
N VAL A 77 -1.92 2.05 -0.67
CA VAL A 77 -2.69 1.07 -1.45
C VAL A 77 -1.84 0.52 -2.59
N GLY A 78 -1.07 1.37 -3.27
CA GLY A 78 -0.12 0.94 -4.30
C GLY A 78 0.93 -0.03 -3.76
N GLU A 79 1.46 0.21 -2.56
CA GLU A 79 2.41 -0.69 -1.90
C GLU A 79 1.73 -2.00 -1.42
N SER A 80 0.47 -1.93 -0.99
CA SER A 80 -0.31 -3.14 -0.66
C SER A 80 -0.48 -4.03 -1.89
N LEU A 81 -0.79 -3.46 -3.06
CA LEU A 81 -0.84 -4.17 -4.34
C LEU A 81 0.52 -4.75 -4.73
N ARG A 82 1.61 -4.00 -4.53
CA ARG A 82 2.97 -4.49 -4.77
C ARG A 82 3.28 -5.73 -3.93
N ASN A 83 2.96 -5.70 -2.64
CA ASN A 83 3.16 -6.83 -1.74
C ASN A 83 2.29 -8.04 -2.11
N LEU A 84 1.04 -7.80 -2.54
CA LEU A 84 0.12 -8.86 -2.96
C LEU A 84 0.59 -9.57 -4.24
N LEU A 85 1.25 -8.82 -5.12
CA LEU A 85 1.76 -9.26 -6.43
C LEU A 85 3.26 -9.59 -6.41
N GLU A 86 3.86 -9.67 -5.22
CA GLU A 86 5.24 -10.09 -5.01
C GLU A 86 6.28 -9.25 -5.78
N GLY A 87 5.99 -7.96 -6.00
CA GLY A 87 6.89 -7.04 -6.71
C GLY A 87 6.88 -7.15 -8.24
N ASP A 88 5.96 -7.90 -8.84
CA ASP A 88 5.82 -7.98 -10.29
C ASP A 88 5.28 -6.66 -10.88
N GLU A 89 6.18 -5.79 -11.31
CA GLU A 89 5.87 -4.44 -11.84
C GLU A 89 4.90 -4.48 -13.04
N SER A 90 4.90 -5.54 -13.85
CA SER A 90 3.96 -5.68 -14.97
C SER A 90 2.53 -5.89 -14.47
N LYS A 91 2.34 -6.79 -13.49
CA LYS A 91 1.03 -7.03 -12.89
C LYS A 91 0.55 -5.82 -12.09
N ILE A 92 1.46 -5.14 -11.37
CA ILE A 92 1.15 -3.94 -10.60
C ILE A 92 0.61 -2.84 -11.54
N ALA A 93 1.29 -2.60 -12.66
CA ALA A 93 0.84 -1.61 -13.65
C ALA A 93 -0.55 -1.93 -14.23
N GLN A 94 -0.91 -3.21 -14.36
CA GLN A 94 -2.25 -3.63 -14.79
C GLN A 94 -3.34 -3.36 -13.72
N GLN A 95 -2.97 -3.33 -12.43
CA GLN A 95 -3.93 -3.03 -11.36
C GLN A 95 -4.05 -1.53 -11.07
N LYS A 96 -2.97 -0.76 -11.26
CA LYS A 96 -2.97 0.70 -11.08
C LYS A 96 -3.63 1.43 -12.24
N THR A 97 -4.94 1.25 -12.35
CA THR A 97 -5.80 1.88 -13.36
C THR A 97 -6.91 2.67 -12.68
N VAL A 98 -7.40 3.71 -13.34
CA VAL A 98 -8.53 4.53 -12.89
C VAL A 98 -9.71 4.27 -13.82
N ASN A 99 -10.81 3.73 -13.29
CA ASN A 99 -11.97 3.29 -14.08
C ASN A 99 -11.56 2.41 -15.28
N ASP A 100 -10.69 1.43 -15.01
CA ASP A 100 -10.15 0.47 -15.99
C ASP A 100 -9.34 1.10 -17.14
N LYS A 101 -8.91 2.35 -16.97
CA LYS A 101 -8.08 3.09 -17.93
C LYS A 101 -6.77 3.51 -17.27
N PRO A 102 -5.71 3.76 -18.05
CA PRO A 102 -4.49 4.36 -17.51
C PRO A 102 -4.80 5.70 -16.83
N ALA A 103 -4.14 5.97 -15.70
CA ALA A 103 -4.36 7.21 -14.94
C ALA A 103 -4.12 8.49 -15.79
N ASP A 104 -3.16 8.44 -16.73
CA ASP A 104 -2.95 9.50 -17.72
C ASP A 104 -4.21 9.78 -18.56
N GLN A 105 -4.90 8.75 -19.01
CA GLN A 105 -6.11 8.92 -19.81
C GLN A 105 -7.24 9.54 -18.98
N TYR A 106 -7.37 9.13 -17.72
CA TYR A 106 -8.33 9.74 -16.78
C TYR A 106 -8.05 11.23 -16.60
N LEU A 107 -6.80 11.62 -16.34
CA LEU A 107 -6.42 13.04 -16.18
C LEU A 107 -6.73 13.89 -17.43
N ARG A 108 -6.41 13.38 -18.62
CA ARG A 108 -6.66 14.08 -19.90
C ARG A 108 -8.13 14.31 -20.19
N THR A 109 -9.00 13.44 -19.67
CA THR A 109 -10.44 13.46 -19.90
C THR A 109 -11.21 13.74 -18.61
N PHE A 110 -10.53 14.30 -17.61
CA PHE A 110 -11.11 14.56 -16.31
C PHE A 110 -12.37 15.41 -16.45
N SER A 111 -13.41 14.98 -15.76
CA SER A 111 -14.63 15.75 -15.59
C SER A 111 -15.08 15.60 -14.15
N TRP A 112 -15.48 16.72 -13.56
CA TRP A 112 -16.00 16.73 -12.21
C TRP A 112 -17.20 15.81 -12.08
N ASN A 113 -17.20 14.93 -11.07
CA ASN A 113 -18.31 14.04 -10.80
C ASN A 113 -19.48 14.81 -10.17
N LYS A 114 -20.32 15.40 -11.04
CA LYS A 114 -21.49 16.22 -10.65
C LYS A 114 -22.57 15.44 -9.89
N VAL A 115 -22.61 14.11 -10.04
CA VAL A 115 -23.59 13.26 -9.35
C VAL A 115 -23.19 13.06 -7.90
N LYS A 116 -21.90 12.79 -7.66
CA LYS A 116 -21.37 12.50 -6.33
C LYS A 116 -21.05 13.77 -5.54
N TYR A 117 -20.46 14.76 -6.20
CA TYR A 117 -20.01 16.01 -5.60
C TYR A 117 -20.75 17.16 -6.28
N ARG A 118 -21.91 17.54 -5.77
CA ARG A 118 -22.68 18.59 -6.45
C ARG A 118 -22.08 19.98 -6.18
N ALA A 119 -21.80 20.73 -7.24
CA ALA A 119 -21.11 22.03 -7.14
C ALA A 119 -21.97 23.15 -6.50
N ASP A 120 -23.28 22.95 -6.36
CA ASP A 120 -24.21 23.84 -5.66
C ASP A 120 -24.08 23.77 -4.14
N LYS A 121 -23.42 22.73 -3.62
CA LYS A 121 -23.18 22.55 -2.19
C LYS A 121 -22.07 23.45 -1.67
N PRO A 122 -22.10 23.83 -0.38
CA PRO A 122 -20.98 24.51 0.27
C PRO A 122 -19.68 23.72 0.13
N LEU A 123 -18.56 24.40 -0.10
CA LEU A 123 -17.23 23.77 -0.21
C LEU A 123 -16.87 22.90 0.99
N ALA A 124 -17.22 23.34 2.20
CA ALA A 124 -17.00 22.56 3.42
C ALA A 124 -17.71 21.19 3.40
N GLU A 125 -18.92 21.09 2.85
CA GLU A 125 -19.63 19.80 2.69
C GLU A 125 -18.91 18.89 1.68
N LEU A 126 -18.36 19.46 0.60
CA LEU A 126 -17.62 18.71 -0.41
C LEU A 126 -16.30 18.15 0.16
N ILE A 127 -15.56 18.97 0.91
CA ILE A 127 -14.31 18.58 1.57
C ILE A 127 -14.56 17.44 2.57
N ASP A 128 -15.55 17.60 3.45
CA ASP A 128 -15.92 16.57 4.44
C ASP A 128 -16.35 15.25 3.77
N SER A 129 -17.13 15.33 2.69
CA SER A 129 -17.53 14.14 1.92
C SER A 129 -16.33 13.42 1.30
N LEU A 130 -15.41 14.15 0.68
CA LEU A 130 -14.18 13.59 0.09
C LEU A 130 -13.29 12.95 1.15
N GLN A 131 -13.15 13.61 2.30
CA GLN A 131 -12.35 13.10 3.43
C GLN A 131 -12.94 11.80 4.00
N LYS A 132 -14.26 11.75 4.25
CA LYS A 132 -14.93 10.54 4.76
C LYS A 132 -14.79 9.37 3.79
N GLU A 133 -14.93 9.63 2.50
CA GLU A 133 -14.78 8.59 1.48
C GLU A 133 -13.34 8.07 1.41
N LEU A 134 -12.34 8.96 1.45
CA LEU A 134 -10.93 8.58 1.47
C LEU A 134 -10.60 7.69 2.68
N VAL A 135 -11.11 8.05 3.85
CA VAL A 135 -10.93 7.27 5.09
C VAL A 135 -11.62 5.91 4.98
N SER A 136 -12.81 5.83 4.39
CA SER A 136 -13.50 4.56 4.14
C SER A 136 -12.66 3.64 3.25
N ILE A 137 -12.14 4.16 2.13
CA ILE A 137 -11.30 3.41 1.19
C ILE A 137 -10.05 2.87 1.89
N ASP A 138 -9.35 3.71 2.66
CA ASP A 138 -8.14 3.28 3.37
C ASP A 138 -8.43 2.15 4.36
N ASN A 139 -9.53 2.26 5.12
CA ASN A 139 -9.95 1.26 6.09
C ASN A 139 -10.36 -0.06 5.43
N ASP A 140 -11.11 0.00 4.33
CA ASP A 140 -11.58 -1.20 3.61
C ASP A 140 -10.40 -1.98 3.01
N VAL A 141 -9.48 -1.28 2.33
CA VAL A 141 -8.27 -1.91 1.77
C VAL A 141 -7.40 -2.49 2.89
N LYS A 142 -7.14 -1.72 3.95
CA LYS A 142 -6.33 -2.17 5.09
C LYS A 142 -6.96 -3.39 5.76
N GLY A 143 -8.26 -3.39 5.99
CA GLY A 143 -8.99 -4.50 6.61
C GLY A 143 -8.87 -5.78 5.80
N LYS A 144 -9.07 -5.71 4.48
CA LYS A 144 -8.96 -6.87 3.60
C LYS A 144 -7.52 -7.38 3.48
N MET A 145 -6.53 -6.48 3.40
CA MET A 145 -5.13 -6.85 3.34
C MET A 145 -4.67 -7.54 4.65
N ASN A 146 -5.15 -7.09 5.80
CA ASN A 146 -4.90 -7.75 7.09
C ASN A 146 -5.54 -9.14 7.14
N GLN A 147 -6.78 -9.28 6.67
CA GLN A 147 -7.45 -10.59 6.57
C GLN A 147 -6.65 -11.56 5.69
N TYR A 148 -6.19 -11.09 4.53
CA TYR A 148 -5.35 -11.87 3.64
C TYR A 148 -4.06 -12.34 4.33
N ASN A 149 -3.33 -11.41 4.97
CA ASN A 149 -2.08 -11.72 5.65
C ASN A 149 -2.27 -12.77 6.77
N GLN A 150 -3.36 -12.70 7.53
CA GLN A 150 -3.66 -13.69 8.56
C GLN A 150 -3.89 -15.10 7.96
N VAL A 151 -4.67 -15.20 6.88
CA VAL A 151 -4.90 -16.48 6.20
C VAL A 151 -3.61 -17.01 5.58
N LYS A 152 -2.79 -16.15 4.98
CA LYS A 152 -1.47 -16.51 4.42
C LYS A 152 -0.54 -17.05 5.51
N THR A 153 -0.45 -16.40 6.67
CA THR A 153 0.36 -16.88 7.81
C THR A 153 -0.11 -18.25 8.31
N ASN A 154 -1.43 -18.46 8.39
CA ASN A 154 -2.01 -19.74 8.77
C ASN A 154 -1.66 -20.84 7.74
N LEU A 155 -1.77 -20.55 6.44
CA LEU A 155 -1.40 -21.46 5.37
C LEU A 155 0.08 -21.84 5.44
N THR A 156 0.98 -20.86 5.58
CA THR A 156 2.42 -21.12 5.73
C THR A 156 2.72 -22.01 6.94
N THR A 157 1.99 -21.82 8.04
CA THR A 157 2.14 -22.66 9.25
C THR A 157 1.70 -24.10 8.98
N LEU A 158 0.57 -24.31 8.29
CA LEU A 158 0.10 -25.63 7.91
C LEU A 158 1.04 -26.31 6.91
N GLN A 159 1.55 -25.57 5.93
CA GLN A 159 2.54 -26.07 4.97
C GLN A 159 3.81 -26.52 5.66
N ARG A 160 4.35 -25.74 6.61
CA ARG A 160 5.52 -26.14 7.41
C ARG A 160 5.27 -27.43 8.20
N LYS A 161 4.06 -27.62 8.74
CA LYS A 161 3.68 -28.90 9.39
C LYS A 161 3.66 -30.07 8.41
N GLN A 162 3.44 -29.86 7.11
CA GLN A 162 3.42 -30.93 6.12
C GLN A 162 4.80 -31.20 5.50
N THR A 163 5.61 -30.16 5.28
CA THR A 163 6.85 -30.24 4.49
C THR A 163 8.14 -30.05 5.29
N GLY A 164 8.05 -29.71 6.59
CA GLY A 164 9.22 -29.58 7.46
C GLY A 164 9.99 -30.90 7.64
N ASN A 165 11.15 -30.82 8.30
CA ASN A 165 11.91 -32.00 8.71
C ASN A 165 11.20 -32.75 9.86
N LEU A 166 11.66 -33.96 10.19
CA LEU A 166 11.04 -34.82 11.22
C LEU A 166 11.01 -34.21 12.63
N SER A 167 11.70 -33.09 12.88
CA SER A 167 11.58 -32.36 14.15
C SER A 167 10.31 -31.48 14.24
N THR A 168 9.78 -31.02 13.11
CA THR A 168 8.65 -30.07 13.04
C THR A 168 7.45 -30.58 12.24
N LYS A 169 7.66 -31.54 11.33
CA LYS A 169 6.62 -32.18 10.51
C LYS A 169 5.60 -32.91 11.37
N SER A 170 4.35 -32.91 10.93
CA SER A 170 3.28 -33.74 11.50
C SER A 170 3.67 -35.22 11.42
N LEU A 171 3.46 -35.93 12.52
CA LEU A 171 3.71 -37.37 12.59
C LEU A 171 2.50 -38.20 12.14
N THR A 172 1.32 -37.57 12.06
CA THR A 172 0.06 -38.18 11.65
C THR A 172 0.11 -38.95 10.32
N PRO A 173 0.77 -38.45 9.25
CA PRO A 173 0.83 -39.18 7.99
C PRO A 173 1.95 -40.25 7.93
N VAL A 174 2.90 -40.27 8.87
CA VAL A 174 4.10 -41.12 8.81
C VAL A 174 4.11 -42.25 9.84
N VAL A 175 3.39 -42.12 10.96
CA VAL A 175 3.34 -43.14 12.01
C VAL A 175 2.25 -44.16 11.68
N ASP A 176 2.64 -45.41 11.46
CA ASP A 176 1.70 -46.53 11.41
C ASP A 176 1.12 -46.77 12.82
N PRO A 177 -0.21 -46.71 13.02
CA PRO A 177 -0.85 -46.93 14.32
C PRO A 177 -0.51 -48.28 14.96
N LYS A 178 -0.12 -49.28 14.16
CA LYS A 178 0.31 -50.61 14.64
C LYS A 178 1.62 -50.57 15.43
N LEU A 179 2.44 -49.55 15.23
CA LEU A 179 3.71 -49.37 15.97
C LEU A 179 3.48 -48.79 17.37
N LEU A 180 2.28 -48.32 17.67
CA LEU A 180 1.95 -47.72 18.95
C LEU A 180 1.27 -48.75 19.86
N VAL A 181 1.72 -48.80 21.10
CA VAL A 181 1.01 -49.51 22.16
C VAL A 181 -0.29 -48.74 22.46
N GLN A 182 -1.42 -49.36 22.15
CA GLN A 182 -2.75 -48.82 22.43
C GLN A 182 -3.35 -49.50 23.66
N ASP A 183 -4.09 -48.73 24.48
CA ASP A 183 -4.89 -49.22 25.61
C ASP A 183 -4.15 -50.09 26.66
N SER A 184 -2.83 -49.95 26.77
CA SER A 184 -2.07 -50.60 27.86
C SER A 184 -2.16 -49.78 29.15
N GLU A 185 -2.32 -50.43 30.29
CA GLU A 185 -2.25 -49.78 31.61
C GLU A 185 -0.82 -49.33 31.95
N TYR A 186 0.18 -50.14 31.58
CA TYR A 186 1.56 -50.02 32.07
C TYR A 186 2.58 -49.59 31.03
N LEU A 187 2.32 -49.80 29.74
CA LEU A 187 3.26 -49.52 28.66
C LEU A 187 2.80 -48.34 27.80
N GLU A 188 3.74 -47.64 27.21
CA GLU A 188 3.49 -46.67 26.16
C GLU A 188 4.64 -46.59 25.15
N THR A 189 4.37 -45.99 23.99
CA THR A 189 5.35 -45.81 22.92
C THR A 189 5.78 -44.35 22.85
N HIS A 190 7.09 -44.12 22.85
CA HIS A 190 7.70 -42.81 22.60
C HIS A 190 8.23 -42.74 21.18
N LEU A 191 7.88 -41.66 20.49
CA LEU A 191 8.46 -41.31 19.21
C LEU A 191 9.66 -40.38 19.46
N VAL A 192 10.84 -40.78 19.01
CA VAL A 192 12.10 -40.08 19.26
C VAL A 192 12.77 -39.76 17.94
N VAL A 193 13.00 -38.48 17.69
CA VAL A 193 13.74 -37.97 16.54
C VAL A 193 15.23 -37.93 16.90
N VAL A 194 16.03 -38.67 16.14
CA VAL A 194 17.47 -38.86 16.36
C VAL A 194 18.22 -38.33 15.15
N PRO A 195 19.24 -37.46 15.32
CA PRO A 195 20.07 -37.03 14.20
C PRO A 195 20.72 -38.25 13.50
N THR A 196 20.66 -38.29 12.18
CA THR A 196 21.06 -39.47 11.39
C THR A 196 22.53 -39.86 11.61
N ASN A 197 23.39 -38.88 11.91
CA ASN A 197 24.81 -39.10 12.24
C ASN A 197 25.04 -39.86 13.56
N VAL A 198 24.10 -39.82 14.51
CA VAL A 198 24.20 -40.53 15.81
C VAL A 198 23.26 -41.74 15.91
N LYS A 199 22.61 -42.13 14.80
CA LYS A 199 21.70 -43.30 14.71
C LYS A 199 22.29 -44.58 15.32
N LYS A 200 23.57 -44.87 15.03
CA LYS A 200 24.25 -46.07 15.54
C LYS A 200 24.49 -46.04 17.05
N ASP A 201 24.70 -44.85 17.60
CA ASP A 201 24.89 -44.67 19.04
C ASP A 201 23.57 -44.87 19.77
N PHE A 202 22.50 -44.23 19.29
CA PHE A 202 21.13 -44.43 19.80
C PHE A 202 20.75 -45.91 19.90
N LEU A 203 20.91 -46.68 18.83
CA LEU A 203 20.54 -48.11 18.82
C LEU A 203 21.34 -48.96 19.83
N LYS A 204 22.54 -48.52 20.23
CA LYS A 204 23.36 -49.23 21.23
C LYS A 204 23.00 -48.85 22.66
N THR A 205 22.53 -47.64 22.89
CA THR A 205 22.43 -47.05 24.24
C THR A 205 21.00 -46.85 24.72
N TYR A 206 19.99 -46.74 23.84
CA TYR A 206 18.61 -46.39 24.22
C TYR A 206 18.00 -47.30 25.29
N GLU A 207 18.40 -48.58 25.34
CA GLU A 207 17.87 -49.58 26.29
C GLU A 207 18.30 -49.32 27.73
N THR A 208 19.38 -48.58 27.96
CA THR A 208 20.00 -48.39 29.28
C THR A 208 19.94 -46.94 29.78
N ILE A 209 19.39 -46.01 29.00
CA ILE A 209 19.34 -44.60 29.38
C ILE A 209 18.38 -44.33 30.54
N SER A 210 17.39 -45.19 30.75
CA SER A 210 16.37 -45.06 31.80
C SER A 210 15.90 -46.45 32.27
N PRO A 211 15.45 -46.62 33.52
CA PRO A 211 14.85 -47.87 33.97
C PRO A 211 13.59 -48.23 33.18
N MET A 212 13.30 -49.53 33.06
CA MET A 212 12.05 -50.03 32.47
C MET A 212 11.82 -49.60 31.00
N VAL A 213 12.89 -49.47 30.21
CA VAL A 213 12.83 -49.48 28.75
C VAL A 213 12.69 -50.92 28.28
N VAL A 214 11.78 -51.20 27.33
CA VAL A 214 11.59 -52.55 26.80
C VAL A 214 12.74 -52.86 25.82
N PRO A 215 13.58 -53.87 26.08
CA PRO A 215 14.69 -54.20 25.19
C PRO A 215 14.20 -54.65 23.81
N ARG A 216 14.97 -54.32 22.77
CA ARG A 216 14.69 -54.59 21.35
C ARG A 216 13.34 -54.03 20.86
N SER A 217 12.81 -53.01 21.54
CA SER A 217 11.55 -52.38 21.16
C SER A 217 11.69 -51.23 20.15
N SER A 218 12.91 -50.76 19.90
CA SER A 218 13.15 -49.68 18.94
C SER A 218 12.82 -50.11 17.51
N VAL A 219 11.88 -49.42 16.87
CA VAL A 219 11.52 -49.58 15.46
C VAL A 219 11.76 -48.27 14.72
N GLU A 220 12.49 -48.33 13.60
CA GLU A 220 12.62 -47.18 12.70
C GLU A 220 11.30 -46.95 11.96
N VAL A 221 10.71 -45.78 12.13
CA VAL A 221 9.43 -45.40 11.52
C VAL A 221 9.66 -44.79 10.14
N THR A 222 10.56 -43.82 10.05
CA THR A 222 10.89 -43.09 8.82
C THR A 222 12.20 -42.30 9.02
N HIS A 223 12.78 -41.78 7.94
CA HIS A 223 13.95 -40.90 7.97
C HIS A 223 13.84 -39.79 6.92
N ASP A 224 14.55 -38.69 7.16
CA ASP A 224 14.88 -37.65 6.18
C ASP A 224 16.41 -37.49 6.10
N ASP A 225 16.90 -36.45 5.41
CA ASP A 225 18.33 -36.24 5.20
C ASP A 225 19.10 -35.97 6.52
N GLU A 226 18.44 -35.42 7.54
CA GLU A 226 19.06 -34.96 8.79
C GLU A 226 18.72 -35.85 9.99
N PHE A 227 17.55 -36.47 9.99
CA PHE A 227 16.97 -37.16 11.15
C PHE A 227 16.35 -38.51 10.80
N THR A 228 16.33 -39.39 11.79
CA THR A 228 15.62 -40.67 11.78
C THR A 228 14.62 -40.70 12.95
N LEU A 229 13.38 -41.10 12.68
CA LEU A 229 12.32 -41.25 13.69
C LEU A 229 12.26 -42.70 14.17
N PHE A 230 12.36 -42.90 15.48
CA PHE A 230 12.22 -44.19 16.14
C PHE A 230 10.98 -44.25 17.02
N ALA A 231 10.35 -45.42 17.10
CA ALA A 231 9.35 -45.76 18.10
C ALA A 231 10.00 -46.67 19.15
N VAL A 232 9.94 -46.30 20.44
CA VAL A 232 10.50 -47.06 21.57
C VAL A 232 9.42 -47.32 22.59
N THR A 233 9.34 -48.54 23.12
CA THR A 233 8.35 -48.88 24.16
C THR A 233 8.99 -48.81 25.54
N THR A 234 8.31 -48.15 26.48
CA THR A 234 8.74 -48.01 27.88
C THR A 234 7.57 -48.29 28.81
N PHE A 235 7.86 -48.51 30.09
CA PHE A 235 6.82 -48.46 31.12
C PHE A 235 6.47 -47.00 31.43
N LYS A 236 5.17 -46.70 31.49
CA LYS A 236 4.63 -45.36 31.81
C LYS A 236 5.22 -44.77 33.08
N LYS A 237 5.54 -45.61 34.07
CA LYS A 237 6.18 -45.20 35.34
C LYS A 237 7.50 -44.45 35.13
N HIS A 238 8.28 -44.78 34.11
CA HIS A 238 9.60 -44.20 33.82
C HIS A 238 9.65 -43.40 32.51
N SER A 239 8.49 -43.16 31.89
CA SER A 239 8.33 -42.41 30.65
C SER A 239 8.94 -41.01 30.68
N ALA A 240 8.62 -40.21 31.70
CA ALA A 240 9.15 -38.85 31.84
C ALA A 240 10.68 -38.85 32.01
N ASP A 241 11.24 -39.83 32.73
CA ASP A 241 12.68 -39.99 32.89
C ASP A 241 13.35 -40.39 31.57
N PHE A 242 12.77 -41.33 30.82
CA PHE A 242 13.25 -41.69 29.48
C PHE A 242 13.26 -40.49 28.53
N GLN A 243 12.17 -39.72 28.46
CA GLN A 243 12.10 -38.51 27.63
C GLN A 243 13.14 -37.46 28.05
N HIS A 244 13.36 -37.29 29.36
CA HIS A 244 14.39 -36.40 29.87
C HIS A 244 15.79 -36.86 29.44
N LYS A 245 16.09 -38.16 29.56
CA LYS A 245 17.35 -38.77 29.15
C LYS A 245 17.56 -38.70 27.64
N CYS A 246 16.50 -38.81 26.82
CA CYS A 246 16.58 -38.55 25.40
C CYS A 246 17.06 -37.11 25.12
N ARG A 247 16.51 -36.11 25.81
CA ARG A 247 16.90 -34.70 25.64
C ARG A 247 18.34 -34.45 26.06
N GLU A 248 18.83 -35.08 27.14
CA GLU A 248 20.23 -35.01 27.54
C GLU A 248 21.18 -35.55 26.45
N ASN A 249 20.76 -36.60 25.73
CA ASN A 249 21.49 -37.16 24.59
C ASN A 249 21.26 -36.40 23.27
N LYS A 250 20.61 -35.23 23.32
CA LYS A 250 20.23 -34.41 22.14
C LYS A 250 19.31 -35.14 21.15
N TRP A 251 18.55 -36.12 21.63
CA TRP A 251 17.45 -36.72 20.89
C TRP A 251 16.17 -35.98 21.27
N THR A 252 15.27 -35.82 20.31
CA THR A 252 14.05 -35.02 20.50
C THR A 252 12.83 -35.93 20.59
N PRO A 253 12.28 -36.17 21.80
CA PRO A 253 10.98 -36.80 21.92
C PRO A 253 9.91 -35.96 21.23
N ARG A 254 9.01 -36.60 20.49
CA ARG A 254 7.87 -35.98 19.82
C ARG A 254 6.59 -36.45 20.47
N ASP A 255 5.83 -35.51 21.01
CA ASP A 255 4.49 -35.79 21.51
C ASP A 255 3.57 -36.11 20.33
N TYR A 256 3.01 -37.31 20.36
CA TYR A 256 2.06 -37.77 19.35
C TYR A 256 1.06 -38.73 19.99
N LYS A 257 -0.22 -38.45 19.75
CA LYS A 257 -1.31 -39.34 20.09
C LYS A 257 -2.04 -39.68 18.80
N TYR A 258 -2.16 -40.96 18.50
CA TYR A 258 -2.92 -41.39 17.34
C TYR A 258 -4.39 -40.99 17.51
N VAL A 259 -4.94 -40.43 16.44
CA VAL A 259 -6.36 -40.11 16.30
C VAL A 259 -6.83 -40.73 15.00
N GLU A 260 -7.86 -41.56 15.08
CA GLU A 260 -8.46 -42.20 13.91
C GLU A 260 -8.95 -41.13 12.91
N GLY A 261 -8.60 -41.29 11.64
CA GLY A 261 -8.91 -40.32 10.59
C GLY A 261 -8.11 -39.00 10.65
N GLY A 262 -7.17 -38.84 11.59
CA GLY A 262 -6.39 -37.60 11.75
C GLY A 262 -5.69 -37.13 10.48
N LYS A 263 -5.17 -38.06 9.67
CA LYS A 263 -4.53 -37.75 8.37
C LYS A 263 -5.49 -37.07 7.40
N GLU A 264 -6.73 -37.55 7.34
CA GLU A 264 -7.75 -37.00 6.45
C GLU A 264 -8.26 -35.65 6.96
N VAL A 265 -8.33 -35.46 8.29
CA VAL A 265 -8.66 -34.18 8.91
C VAL A 265 -7.59 -33.13 8.59
N GLU A 266 -6.30 -33.44 8.80
CA GLU A 266 -5.18 -32.53 8.49
C GLU A 266 -5.15 -32.16 6.99
N ARG A 267 -5.40 -33.15 6.11
CA ARG A 267 -5.46 -32.90 4.66
C ARG A 267 -6.60 -31.96 4.30
N LYS A 268 -7.82 -32.23 4.80
CA LYS A 268 -9.00 -31.40 4.55
C LYS A 268 -8.82 -29.98 5.09
N GLU A 269 -8.21 -29.83 6.26
CA GLU A 269 -7.92 -28.52 6.84
C GLU A 269 -6.96 -27.71 5.96
N ALA A 270 -5.86 -28.32 5.52
CA ALA A 270 -4.91 -27.66 4.62
C ALA A 270 -5.54 -27.25 3.29
N GLU A 271 -6.30 -28.16 2.65
CA GLU A 271 -7.02 -27.86 1.40
C GLU A 271 -8.06 -26.75 1.56
N LYS A 272 -8.75 -26.71 2.71
CA LYS A 272 -9.70 -25.65 3.04
C LYS A 272 -8.98 -24.31 3.16
N VAL A 273 -7.91 -24.24 3.96
CA VAL A 273 -7.16 -23.00 4.16
C VAL A 273 -6.51 -22.52 2.87
N GLU A 274 -6.02 -23.41 2.02
CA GLU A 274 -5.47 -23.07 0.71
C GLU A 274 -6.53 -22.49 -0.24
N LYS A 275 -7.75 -23.05 -0.25
CA LYS A 275 -8.88 -22.48 -1.00
C LYS A 275 -9.30 -21.13 -0.45
N ASP A 276 -9.35 -20.99 0.88
CA ASP A 276 -9.69 -19.74 1.54
C ASP A 276 -8.64 -18.65 1.25
N GLU A 277 -7.35 -19.00 1.25
CA GLU A 277 -6.25 -18.08 0.90
C GLU A 277 -6.42 -17.54 -0.52
N ARG A 278 -6.62 -18.42 -1.51
CA ARG A 278 -6.83 -18.01 -2.91
C ARG A 278 -8.05 -17.12 -3.08
N LYS A 279 -9.14 -17.43 -2.38
CA LYS A 279 -10.37 -16.62 -2.41
C LYS A 279 -10.10 -15.23 -1.84
N VAL A 280 -9.52 -15.15 -0.65
CA VAL A 280 -9.25 -13.87 0.02
C VAL A 280 -8.20 -13.05 -0.75
N TRP A 281 -7.22 -13.71 -1.39
CA TRP A 281 -6.27 -13.05 -2.29
C TRP A 281 -6.98 -12.35 -3.46
N GLY A 282 -7.92 -13.04 -4.13
CA GLY A 282 -8.68 -12.45 -5.22
C GLY A 282 -9.56 -11.27 -4.78
N GLU A 283 -10.18 -11.37 -3.60
CA GLU A 283 -10.92 -10.27 -2.98
C GLU A 283 -10.01 -9.08 -2.65
N ALA A 284 -8.83 -9.34 -2.07
CA ALA A 284 -7.83 -8.32 -1.73
C ALA A 284 -7.31 -7.61 -2.99
N LEU A 285 -7.05 -8.35 -4.07
CA LEU A 285 -6.61 -7.79 -5.35
C LEU A 285 -7.68 -6.86 -5.94
N ARG A 286 -8.93 -7.31 -5.96
CA ARG A 286 -10.06 -6.52 -6.47
C ARG A 286 -10.22 -5.24 -5.66
N LEU A 287 -10.22 -5.35 -4.33
CA LEU A 287 -10.42 -4.21 -3.44
C LEU A 287 -9.24 -3.23 -3.48
N GLY A 288 -8.01 -3.74 -3.59
CA GLY A 288 -6.82 -2.92 -3.78
C GLY A 288 -6.87 -2.13 -5.09
N ARG A 289 -7.29 -2.76 -6.20
CA ARG A 289 -7.48 -2.09 -7.50
C ARG A 289 -8.55 -1.00 -7.43
N THR A 290 -9.74 -1.32 -6.92
CA THR A 290 -10.83 -0.34 -6.83
C THR A 290 -10.48 0.79 -5.86
N GLY A 291 -9.89 0.46 -4.71
CA GLY A 291 -9.46 1.44 -3.72
C GLY A 291 -8.38 2.38 -4.25
N TRP A 292 -7.42 1.88 -5.04
CA TRP A 292 -6.41 2.73 -5.69
C TRP A 292 -7.06 3.67 -6.72
N SER A 293 -7.94 3.14 -7.58
CA SER A 293 -8.70 3.92 -8.57
C SER A 293 -9.49 5.05 -7.90
N GLU A 294 -10.26 4.73 -6.86
CA GLU A 294 -11.10 5.68 -6.14
C GLU A 294 -10.28 6.73 -5.38
N ALA A 295 -9.20 6.33 -4.70
CA ALA A 295 -8.31 7.26 -4.03
C ALA A 295 -7.66 8.26 -5.00
N VAL A 296 -7.24 7.81 -6.18
CA VAL A 296 -6.75 8.72 -7.24
C VAL A 296 -7.85 9.65 -7.72
N MET A 297 -9.08 9.14 -7.94
CA MET A 297 -10.20 10.01 -8.33
C MET A 297 -10.47 11.09 -7.29
N ILE A 298 -10.53 10.74 -6.00
CA ILE A 298 -10.70 11.70 -4.89
C ILE A 298 -9.57 12.73 -4.91
N TRP A 299 -8.32 12.29 -5.06
CA TRP A 299 -7.17 13.19 -5.11
C TRP A 299 -7.32 14.27 -6.20
N ILE A 300 -7.74 13.89 -7.40
CA ILE A 300 -7.93 14.86 -8.49
C ILE A 300 -9.11 15.81 -8.23
N HIS A 301 -10.16 15.35 -7.55
CA HIS A 301 -11.25 16.24 -7.11
C HIS A 301 -10.76 17.22 -6.04
N VAL A 302 -9.93 16.77 -5.09
CA VAL A 302 -9.30 17.63 -4.08
C VAL A 302 -8.40 18.68 -4.73
N LEU A 303 -7.56 18.29 -5.70
CA LEU A 303 -6.74 19.24 -6.49
C LEU A 303 -7.61 20.25 -7.25
N THR A 304 -8.76 19.82 -7.79
CA THR A 304 -9.70 20.73 -8.46
C THR A 304 -10.24 21.79 -7.50
N LEU A 305 -10.61 21.39 -6.28
CA LEU A 305 -11.05 22.32 -5.22
C LEU A 305 -9.91 23.24 -4.76
N ARG A 306 -8.68 22.71 -4.63
CA ARG A 306 -7.49 23.51 -4.29
C ARG A 306 -7.25 24.61 -5.31
N VAL A 307 -7.24 24.27 -6.60
CA VAL A 307 -7.07 25.25 -7.68
C VAL A 307 -8.19 26.28 -7.63
N PHE A 308 -9.45 25.86 -7.44
CA PHE A 308 -10.57 26.80 -7.35
C PHE A 308 -10.41 27.78 -6.18
N VAL A 309 -10.20 27.28 -4.97
CA VAL A 309 -10.09 28.12 -3.76
C VAL A 309 -8.91 29.10 -3.88
N GLU A 310 -7.76 28.61 -4.33
CA GLU A 310 -6.58 29.46 -4.49
C GLU A 310 -6.75 30.50 -5.60
N THR A 311 -7.42 30.16 -6.69
CA THR A 311 -7.79 31.12 -7.74
C THR A 311 -8.67 32.23 -7.18
N VAL A 312 -9.68 31.91 -6.37
CA VAL A 312 -10.53 32.93 -5.72
C VAL A 312 -9.70 33.82 -4.80
N LEU A 313 -8.83 33.23 -3.98
CA LEU A 313 -7.99 33.97 -3.02
C LEU A 313 -6.97 34.89 -3.72
N ARG A 314 -6.43 34.48 -4.87
CA ARG A 314 -5.38 35.24 -5.58
C ARG A 314 -5.94 36.25 -6.57
N TYR A 315 -6.95 35.89 -7.35
CA TYR A 315 -7.44 36.71 -8.46
C TYR A 315 -8.71 37.49 -8.10
N GLY A 316 -9.38 37.12 -7.00
CA GLY A 316 -10.56 37.80 -6.52
C GLY A 316 -11.80 37.58 -7.38
N LEU A 317 -12.75 38.50 -7.28
CA LEU A 317 -14.01 38.50 -8.02
C LEU A 317 -14.06 39.67 -9.00
N PRO A 318 -14.67 39.51 -10.20
CA PRO A 318 -15.31 38.30 -10.74
C PRO A 318 -14.33 37.17 -11.08
N LEU A 319 -14.82 35.92 -11.06
CA LEU A 319 -14.00 34.72 -11.32
C LEU A 319 -13.76 34.50 -12.83
N ASP A 320 -12.80 35.24 -13.36
CA ASP A 320 -12.38 35.12 -14.76
C ASP A 320 -10.99 34.49 -14.85
N PHE A 321 -10.96 33.17 -14.98
CA PHE A 321 -9.73 32.38 -15.08
C PHE A 321 -9.84 31.23 -16.06
N VAL A 322 -8.67 30.71 -16.44
CA VAL A 322 -8.50 29.45 -17.16
C VAL A 322 -7.65 28.49 -16.34
N CYS A 323 -7.83 27.19 -16.55
CA CYS A 323 -6.98 26.17 -15.96
C CYS A 323 -6.51 25.18 -17.04
N GLY A 324 -5.22 24.88 -17.03
CA GLY A 324 -4.58 23.92 -17.92
C GLY A 324 -3.86 22.83 -17.13
N LEU A 325 -3.99 21.60 -17.62
CA LEU A 325 -3.18 20.46 -17.20
C LEU A 325 -2.03 20.28 -18.19
N VAL A 326 -0.80 20.39 -17.72
CA VAL A 326 0.42 20.16 -18.50
C VAL A 326 0.95 18.78 -18.18
N LYS A 327 0.97 17.89 -19.17
CA LYS A 327 1.66 16.59 -19.08
C LYS A 327 3.09 16.74 -19.57
N SER A 328 4.06 16.36 -18.75
CA SER A 328 5.47 16.41 -19.12
C SER A 328 6.30 15.28 -18.49
N ASN A 329 7.55 15.16 -18.91
CA ASN A 329 8.58 14.42 -18.18
C ASN A 329 9.26 15.36 -17.15
N PRO A 330 10.09 14.86 -16.22
CA PRO A 330 10.64 15.69 -15.13
C PRO A 330 11.53 16.84 -15.63
N LYS A 331 12.23 16.66 -16.75
CA LYS A 331 13.08 17.70 -17.35
C LYS A 331 12.24 18.78 -18.04
N GLY A 332 11.20 18.36 -18.75
CA GLY A 332 10.25 19.25 -19.41
C GLY A 332 9.42 20.04 -18.41
N ALA A 333 8.97 19.42 -17.32
CA ALA A 333 8.24 20.09 -16.24
C ALA A 333 9.02 21.28 -15.66
N LYS A 334 10.32 21.09 -15.35
CA LYS A 334 11.21 22.17 -14.90
C LYS A 334 11.33 23.31 -15.91
N LYS A 335 11.44 22.99 -17.20
CA LYS A 335 11.51 24.01 -18.27
C LYS A 335 10.18 24.73 -18.46
N ALA A 336 9.06 24.00 -18.40
CA ALA A 336 7.71 24.57 -18.46
C ALA A 336 7.49 25.54 -17.30
N LYS A 337 7.85 25.14 -16.08
CA LYS A 337 7.81 26.00 -14.89
C LYS A 337 8.64 27.27 -15.07
N ALA A 338 9.89 27.16 -15.54
CA ALA A 338 10.74 28.32 -15.80
C ALA A 338 10.14 29.28 -16.85
N ALA A 339 9.53 28.76 -17.91
CA ALA A 339 8.87 29.57 -18.93
C ALA A 339 7.62 30.28 -18.39
N LEU A 340 6.81 29.58 -17.58
CA LEU A 340 5.66 30.16 -16.90
C LEU A 340 6.07 31.24 -15.92
N ASP A 341 7.12 31.03 -15.12
CA ASP A 341 7.65 32.02 -14.18
C ASP A 341 8.18 33.28 -14.89
N SER A 342 8.86 33.10 -16.02
CA SER A 342 9.35 34.22 -16.84
C SER A 342 8.20 35.04 -17.42
N THR A 343 7.12 34.38 -17.84
CA THR A 343 6.00 35.03 -18.55
C THR A 343 4.99 35.64 -17.57
N TYR A 344 4.64 34.93 -16.51
CA TYR A 344 3.54 35.27 -15.60
C TYR A 344 4.00 35.67 -14.20
N GLY A 345 5.32 35.83 -13.97
CA GLY A 345 5.87 36.28 -12.69
C GLY A 345 5.30 37.62 -12.20
N TYR A 346 4.87 38.47 -13.12
CA TYR A 346 4.26 39.77 -12.79
C TYR A 346 2.93 39.65 -12.03
N LEU A 347 2.21 38.53 -12.15
CA LEU A 347 0.93 38.31 -11.46
C LEU A 347 1.08 38.25 -9.94
N GLY A 348 2.28 37.94 -9.46
CA GLY A 348 2.61 37.95 -8.03
C GLY A 348 2.78 39.36 -7.44
N GLY A 349 2.77 40.41 -8.26
CA GLY A 349 2.93 41.80 -7.83
C GLY A 349 4.21 42.03 -7.02
N ASN A 350 4.17 42.99 -6.07
CA ASN A 350 5.31 43.33 -5.22
C ASN A 350 5.72 42.22 -4.25
N ALA A 351 4.87 41.20 -4.04
CA ALA A 351 5.22 40.03 -3.23
C ALA A 351 6.30 39.18 -3.92
N PHE A 352 6.39 39.23 -5.26
CA PHE A 352 7.31 38.42 -6.07
C PHE A 352 8.21 39.22 -7.01
N GLY A 353 8.35 40.52 -6.77
CA GLY A 353 9.14 41.39 -7.63
C GLY A 353 10.58 40.87 -7.79
N ARG A 354 11.04 40.72 -9.03
CA ARG A 354 12.43 40.41 -9.38
C ARG A 354 13.10 41.62 -10.03
N ASP A 355 14.36 41.86 -9.74
CA ASP A 355 15.14 42.94 -10.35
C ASP A 355 15.38 42.68 -11.85
N LYS A 356 15.94 43.66 -12.57
CA LYS A 356 16.24 43.56 -14.02
C LYS A 356 17.25 42.44 -14.38
N LYS A 357 17.85 41.78 -13.37
CA LYS A 357 18.76 40.64 -13.53
C LYS A 357 18.12 39.32 -13.06
N GLY A 358 16.82 39.32 -12.76
CA GLY A 358 16.06 38.13 -12.35
C GLY A 358 16.25 37.73 -10.89
N LYS A 359 16.89 38.57 -10.06
CA LYS A 359 17.10 38.30 -8.63
C LYS A 359 15.88 38.77 -7.83
N ALA A 360 15.37 37.95 -6.92
CA ALA A 360 14.23 38.32 -6.08
C ALA A 360 14.55 39.59 -5.26
N LEU A 361 13.62 40.57 -5.26
CA LEU A 361 13.75 41.85 -4.54
C LEU A 361 13.53 41.67 -3.03
N LYS A 362 12.90 40.58 -2.61
CA LYS A 362 12.83 40.08 -1.24
C LYS A 362 13.40 38.66 -1.20
N ASP A 363 14.01 38.28 -0.08
CA ASP A 363 14.55 36.93 0.12
C ASP A 363 13.39 35.91 0.10
N ASP A 364 13.35 35.05 -0.93
CA ASP A 364 12.29 34.05 -1.13
C ASP A 364 12.10 33.15 0.12
N SER A 365 13.16 32.97 0.93
CA SER A 365 13.13 32.21 2.19
C SER A 365 12.41 32.95 3.34
N ALA A 366 12.54 34.27 3.40
CA ALA A 366 11.86 35.11 4.39
C ALA A 366 10.38 35.32 4.01
N LEU A 367 10.10 35.46 2.71
CA LEU A 367 8.73 35.53 2.21
C LEU A 367 7.97 34.21 2.41
N SER A 368 8.62 33.08 2.12
CA SER A 368 8.03 31.75 2.35
C SER A 368 7.71 31.51 3.83
N SER A 369 8.55 32.00 4.75
CA SER A 369 8.31 31.88 6.19
C SER A 369 7.26 32.87 6.71
N GLU A 370 7.19 34.10 6.20
CA GLU A 370 6.10 35.06 6.52
C GLU A 370 4.73 34.57 6.01
N ILE A 371 4.68 33.95 4.83
CA ILE A 371 3.44 33.45 4.21
C ILE A 371 3.00 32.11 4.83
N ALA A 372 3.95 31.26 5.21
CA ALA A 372 3.68 30.08 6.06
C ALA A 372 3.16 30.52 7.45
N ALA A 373 3.71 31.57 8.04
CA ALA A 373 3.22 32.15 9.30
C ALA A 373 1.84 32.82 9.16
N ALA A 374 1.48 33.29 7.97
CA ALA A 374 0.16 33.85 7.67
C ALA A 374 -0.92 32.79 7.34
N GLY A 375 -0.57 31.49 7.35
CA GLY A 375 -1.52 30.40 7.05
C GLY A 375 -1.91 30.30 5.58
N VAL A 376 -1.11 30.86 4.66
CA VAL A 376 -1.41 30.85 3.21
C VAL A 376 -0.44 29.93 2.44
N GLY A 377 0.62 29.46 3.10
CA GLY A 377 1.58 28.49 2.57
C GLY A 377 1.17 27.05 2.89
N GLY A 378 0.47 26.39 1.98
CA GLY A 378 0.07 24.99 2.15
C GLY A 378 1.24 24.00 1.97
N GLY A 379 1.68 23.39 3.08
CA GLY A 379 2.52 22.18 3.12
C GLY A 379 4.01 22.39 2.87
N GLU A 380 4.86 21.66 3.61
CA GLU A 380 6.31 21.66 3.45
C GLU A 380 6.71 21.38 1.98
N GLY A 381 7.27 22.38 1.30
CA GLY A 381 7.96 22.21 0.02
C GLY A 381 7.29 22.81 -1.23
N ASN A 382 6.08 23.37 -1.15
CA ASN A 382 5.55 24.15 -2.27
C ASN A 382 6.08 25.58 -2.23
N GLU A 383 7.04 25.88 -3.11
CA GLU A 383 7.43 27.25 -3.42
C GLU A 383 6.18 28.07 -3.73
N TYR A 384 5.94 29.14 -2.96
CA TYR A 384 4.90 30.10 -3.30
C TYR A 384 5.22 30.64 -4.70
N THR A 385 4.29 30.53 -5.66
CA THR A 385 4.51 31.01 -7.04
C THR A 385 3.65 32.22 -7.35
N ALA A 386 3.95 32.96 -8.42
CA ALA A 386 3.22 34.18 -8.81
C ALA A 386 1.78 33.94 -9.31
N TYR A 387 1.42 32.68 -9.57
CA TYR A 387 0.13 32.23 -10.08
C TYR A 387 -0.28 30.94 -9.36
N VAL A 388 -1.47 30.41 -9.62
CA VAL A 388 -1.88 29.12 -9.04
C VAL A 388 -1.16 27.99 -9.77
N TYR A 389 -0.35 27.23 -9.04
CA TYR A 389 0.49 26.16 -9.57
C TYR A 389 0.52 24.96 -8.62
N TYR A 390 0.23 23.78 -9.16
CA TYR A 390 0.39 22.50 -8.47
C TYR A 390 1.15 21.51 -9.34
N GLU A 391 2.20 20.90 -8.79
CA GLU A 391 2.93 19.81 -9.44
C GLU A 391 2.65 18.49 -8.71
N PHE A 392 2.32 17.44 -9.47
CA PHE A 392 2.06 16.12 -8.90
C PHE A 392 2.44 14.98 -9.85
N GLU A 393 2.46 13.77 -9.29
CA GLU A 393 2.75 12.51 -9.98
C GLU A 393 1.85 11.41 -9.43
N ILE A 394 1.27 10.60 -10.32
CA ILE A 394 0.48 9.43 -9.92
C ILE A 394 1.40 8.21 -9.98
N ILE A 395 1.70 7.63 -8.81
CA ILE A 395 2.68 6.53 -8.62
C ILE A 395 2.02 5.16 -8.59
#